data_AF-A0A9X7TSJ6-F1
#
_entry.id   AF-A0A9X7TSJ6-F1
#
_cell.length_a   1.000
_cell.length_b   1.000
_cell.length_c   1.000
_cell.angle_alpha   90.00
_cell.angle_beta   90.00
_cell.angle_gamma   90.00
#
_symmetry.space_group_name_H-M   'P 1'
#
loop_
_entity.id
_entity.type
_entity.pdbx_description
1 polymer ?
#
loop_
_entity_poly.entity_id
_entity_poly.type
_entity_poly.pdbx_seq_one_letter_code
_entity_poly.pdbx_strand_id
1 'polypeptide(L)'
;MDEVEKIDDILRRKHEILKNLKSADKSIREEAWRLITYIIDTGNGKYLEDSLGYLRSLLWNKLQGVRDEAWSHLPVYKALLVQGIDRALTADSDRIKWSAWSHVLEMIQIGIVEKEKVIEVRYSYWRLLKSRWATIRKKAWDLFVELVKEGIFRPKDKERYLDFLRHKKASIRIYAWEVSPQLVNLNFITKEELLQNIQFLQELTQKESKVKKRALKVLKRLES
;
A
#
# COMPACT_ATOMS: atom_id res chain seq x y z
N MET A 1 -26.54 6.76 27.10
CA MET A 1 -26.84 7.83 26.12
C MET A 1 -25.91 8.95 26.50
N ASP A 2 -24.68 8.88 25.99
CA ASP A 2 -23.58 9.70 26.47
C ASP A 2 -23.85 11.17 26.12
N GLU A 3 -23.64 12.05 27.10
CA GLU A 3 -23.68 13.49 26.89
C GLU A 3 -22.71 13.83 25.75
N VAL A 4 -23.24 14.35 24.65
CA VAL A 4 -22.43 14.90 23.58
C VAL A 4 -21.63 16.06 24.19
N GLU A 5 -20.32 15.87 24.38
CA GLU A 5 -19.44 16.93 24.85
C GLU A 5 -19.61 18.17 23.96
N LYS A 6 -19.71 19.34 24.59
CA LYS A 6 -19.84 20.60 23.87
C LYS A 6 -18.59 20.81 23.03
N ILE A 7 -18.78 21.22 21.77
CA ILE A 7 -17.70 21.43 20.82
C ILE A 7 -16.63 22.40 21.35
N ASP A 8 -17.03 23.41 22.12
CA ASP A 8 -16.11 24.36 22.74
C ASP A 8 -15.12 23.70 23.71
N ASP A 9 -15.55 22.70 24.49
CA ASP A 9 -14.70 21.99 25.44
C ASP A 9 -13.74 21.02 24.75
N ILE A 10 -14.17 20.45 23.61
CA ILE A 10 -13.32 19.65 22.73
C ILE A 10 -12.24 20.55 22.10
N LEU A 11 -12.62 21.71 21.57
CA LEU A 11 -11.69 22.65 20.94
C LEU A 11 -10.65 23.19 21.94
N ARG A 12 -11.03 23.44 23.19
CA ARG A 12 -10.11 23.83 24.28
C ARG A 12 -9.01 22.78 24.53
N ARG A 13 -9.32 21.49 24.33
CA ARG A 13 -8.39 20.38 24.54
C ARG A 13 -7.78 19.84 23.24
N LYS A 14 -7.92 20.55 22.11
CA LYS A 14 -7.47 20.06 20.78
C LYS A 14 -6.03 19.56 20.75
N HIS A 15 -5.12 20.23 21.46
CA HIS A 15 -3.71 19.85 21.49
C HIS A 15 -3.45 18.53 22.22
N GLU A 16 -4.21 18.25 23.28
CA GLU A 16 -4.16 16.98 23.99
C GLU A 16 -4.73 15.85 23.12
N ILE A 17 -5.87 16.09 22.47
CA ILE A 17 -6.49 15.16 21.52
C ILE A 17 -5.51 14.80 20.40
N LEU A 18 -4.86 15.80 19.78
CA LEU A 18 -3.86 15.58 18.76
C LEU A 18 -2.69 14.74 19.27
N LYS A 19 -2.18 15.03 20.47
CA LYS A 19 -1.09 14.24 21.10
C LYS A 19 -1.50 12.77 21.30
N ASN A 20 -2.75 12.53 21.67
CA ASN A 20 -3.30 11.19 21.91
C ASN A 20 -3.31 10.32 20.64
N LEU A 21 -3.34 10.91 19.44
CA LEU A 21 -3.21 10.17 18.17
C LEU A 21 -1.88 9.39 18.03
N LYS A 22 -0.85 9.74 18.82
CA LYS A 22 0.44 9.01 18.86
C LYS A 22 0.56 8.05 20.03
N SER A 23 -0.48 7.89 20.85
CA SER A 23 -0.46 6.99 22.00
C SER A 23 -0.12 5.56 21.59
N ALA A 24 0.57 4.81 22.44
CA ALA A 24 0.75 3.38 22.24
C ALA A 24 -0.55 2.60 22.50
N ASP A 25 -1.41 3.14 23.37
CA ASP A 25 -2.73 2.58 23.67
C ASP A 25 -3.70 2.83 22.52
N LYS A 26 -4.32 1.76 22.04
CA LYS A 26 -5.29 1.82 20.94
C LYS A 26 -6.56 2.58 21.34
N SER A 27 -7.07 2.37 22.54
CA SER A 27 -8.32 3.00 22.99
C SER A 27 -8.20 4.53 23.04
N ILE A 28 -7.06 5.03 23.51
CA ILE A 28 -6.72 6.45 23.52
C ILE A 28 -6.68 7.03 22.10
N ARG A 29 -6.14 6.28 21.13
CA ARG A 29 -6.09 6.74 19.74
C ARG A 29 -7.47 6.72 19.08
N GLU A 30 -8.26 5.67 19.30
CA GLU A 30 -9.62 5.55 18.77
C GLU A 30 -10.49 6.73 19.24
N GLU A 31 -10.43 7.04 20.52
CA GLU A 31 -11.15 8.19 21.08
C GLU A 31 -10.66 9.52 20.51
N ALA A 32 -9.34 9.69 20.35
CA ALA A 32 -8.79 10.89 19.75
C ALA A 32 -9.23 11.06 18.28
N TRP A 33 -9.26 9.99 17.48
CA TRP A 33 -9.76 10.03 16.12
C TRP A 33 -11.26 10.33 16.05
N ARG A 34 -12.06 9.78 16.96
CA ARG A 34 -13.50 10.09 17.09
C ARG A 34 -13.71 11.59 17.33
N LEU A 35 -12.97 12.19 18.26
CA LEU A 35 -13.06 13.61 18.57
C LEU A 35 -12.59 14.50 17.41
N ILE A 36 -11.51 14.14 16.70
CA ILE A 36 -11.07 14.86 15.50
C ILE A 36 -12.14 14.82 14.40
N THR A 37 -12.76 13.65 14.19
CA THR A 37 -13.84 13.49 13.22
C THR A 37 -15.04 14.35 13.60
N TYR A 38 -15.41 14.36 14.89
CA TYR A 38 -16.48 15.22 15.40
C TYR A 38 -16.22 16.73 15.21
N ILE A 39 -14.97 17.19 15.41
CA ILE A 39 -14.59 18.58 15.10
C ILE A 39 -14.85 18.90 13.62
N ILE A 40 -14.56 17.96 12.72
CA ILE A 40 -14.75 18.16 11.27
C ILE A 40 -16.24 18.14 10.93
N ASP A 41 -16.98 17.15 11.41
CA ASP A 41 -18.41 16.95 11.12
C ASP A 41 -19.29 18.11 11.61
N THR A 42 -18.86 18.81 12.67
CA THR A 42 -19.52 20.01 13.19
C THR A 42 -19.13 21.30 12.47
N GLY A 43 -18.33 21.23 11.40
CA GLY A 43 -17.90 22.39 10.62
C GLY A 43 -16.72 23.16 11.24
N ASN A 44 -16.04 22.59 12.23
CA ASN A 44 -14.95 23.23 12.98
C ASN A 44 -13.55 22.80 12.51
N GLY A 45 -13.44 22.18 11.32
CA GLY A 45 -12.16 21.71 10.76
C GLY A 45 -11.06 22.79 10.67
N LYS A 46 -11.43 24.07 10.47
CA LYS A 46 -10.48 25.20 10.43
C LYS A 46 -9.59 25.31 11.67
N TYR A 47 -10.06 24.84 12.83
CA TYR A 47 -9.27 24.87 14.07
C TYR A 47 -8.12 23.86 14.09
N LEU A 48 -8.01 23.00 13.07
CA LEU A 48 -6.95 22.00 12.89
C LEU A 48 -5.93 22.38 11.79
N GLU A 49 -6.05 23.57 11.17
CA GLU A 49 -5.16 24.01 10.08
C GLU A 49 -3.69 24.13 10.52
N ASP A 50 -3.44 24.53 11.77
CA ASP A 50 -2.11 24.56 12.39
C ASP A 50 -1.48 23.17 12.56
N SER A 51 -2.29 22.11 12.43
CA SER A 51 -1.95 20.73 12.78
C SER A 51 -1.87 19.80 11.57
N LEU A 52 -2.08 20.30 10.34
CA LEU A 52 -2.04 19.48 9.11
C LEU A 52 -0.71 18.75 8.94
N GLY A 53 0.41 19.43 9.21
CA GLY A 53 1.74 18.83 9.18
C GLY A 53 1.90 17.70 10.22
N TYR A 54 1.30 17.88 11.39
CA TYR A 54 1.29 16.87 12.45
C TYR A 54 0.45 15.66 12.05
N LEU A 55 -0.78 15.86 11.56
CA LEU A 55 -1.68 14.79 11.09
C LEU A 55 -1.01 13.97 9.98
N ARG A 56 -0.39 14.66 9.01
CA ARG A 56 0.39 14.01 7.95
C ARG A 56 1.53 13.16 8.52
N SER A 57 2.18 13.61 9.59
CA SER A 57 3.27 12.85 10.22
C SER A 57 2.85 11.50 10.79
N LEU A 58 1.55 11.29 11.03
CA LEU A 58 1.02 10.03 11.55
C LEU A 58 1.10 8.91 10.50
N LEU A 59 0.93 9.23 9.21
CA LEU A 59 0.97 8.27 8.09
C LEU A 59 2.33 7.57 7.94
N TRP A 60 3.39 8.16 8.48
CA TRP A 60 4.75 7.61 8.51
C TRP A 60 5.34 7.51 9.91
N ASN A 61 4.49 7.46 10.95
CA ASN A 61 4.91 7.24 12.34
C ASN A 61 5.77 5.97 12.48
N LYS A 62 6.65 5.86 13.48
CA LYS A 62 7.41 4.63 13.74
C LYS A 62 6.55 3.48 14.25
N LEU A 63 5.53 3.78 15.06
CA LEU A 63 4.59 2.80 15.61
C LEU A 63 3.62 2.37 14.52
N GLN A 64 3.52 1.06 14.30
CA GLN A 64 2.66 0.52 13.25
C GLN A 64 1.18 0.83 13.52
N GLY A 65 0.68 0.64 14.74
CA GLY A 65 -0.71 0.94 15.08
C GLY A 65 -1.11 2.40 14.77
N VAL A 66 -0.23 3.36 15.10
CA VAL A 66 -0.46 4.78 14.76
C VAL A 66 -0.54 5.00 13.25
N ARG A 67 0.36 4.38 12.48
CA ARG A 67 0.31 4.49 11.00
C ARG A 67 -0.95 3.85 10.44
N ASP A 68 -1.26 2.63 10.87
CA ASP A 68 -2.36 1.83 10.32
C ASP A 68 -3.69 2.56 10.56
N GLU A 69 -3.89 3.16 11.74
CA GLU A 69 -5.06 3.99 12.03
C GLU A 69 -5.05 5.33 11.28
N ALA A 70 -3.89 5.97 11.10
CA ALA A 70 -3.81 7.17 10.26
C ALA A 70 -4.26 6.89 8.82
N TRP A 71 -3.85 5.75 8.25
CA TRP A 71 -4.31 5.32 6.94
C TRP A 71 -5.79 4.90 6.91
N SER A 72 -6.36 4.40 8.02
CA SER A 72 -7.80 4.10 8.07
C SER A 72 -8.70 5.35 8.19
N HIS A 73 -8.11 6.53 8.40
CA HIS A 73 -8.83 7.81 8.54
C HIS A 73 -8.58 8.76 7.36
N LEU A 74 -8.27 8.26 6.16
CA LEU A 74 -8.08 9.10 4.97
C LEU A 74 -9.20 10.13 4.71
N PRO A 75 -10.50 9.89 5.01
CA PRO A 75 -11.52 10.92 4.92
C PRO A 75 -11.23 12.20 5.73
N VAL A 76 -10.60 12.08 6.91
CA VAL A 76 -10.16 13.23 7.72
C VAL A 76 -9.12 14.06 6.96
N TYR A 77 -8.16 13.39 6.33
CA TYR A 77 -7.12 14.04 5.54
C TYR A 77 -7.70 14.75 4.31
N LYS A 78 -8.68 14.13 3.65
CA LYS A 78 -9.39 14.73 2.52
C LYS A 78 -10.20 15.96 2.95
N ALA A 79 -10.95 15.86 4.04
CA ALA A 79 -11.76 16.96 4.57
C ALA A 79 -10.90 18.17 4.97
N LEU A 80 -9.72 17.92 5.53
CA LEU A 80 -8.77 18.95 5.94
C LEU A 80 -7.78 19.38 4.83
N LEU A 81 -7.92 18.85 3.60
CA LEU A 81 -7.04 19.15 2.46
C LEU A 81 -5.54 18.96 2.76
N VAL A 82 -5.19 17.93 3.53
CA VAL A 82 -3.80 17.66 3.94
C VAL A 82 -2.93 17.34 2.72
N GLN A 83 -1.95 18.21 2.46
CA GLN A 83 -1.08 18.11 1.27
C GLN A 83 0.10 17.15 1.46
N GLY A 84 0.58 16.53 0.37
CA GLY A 84 1.83 15.77 0.35
C GLY A 84 1.76 14.37 0.96
N ILE A 85 0.57 13.77 1.00
CA ILE A 85 0.34 12.38 1.42
C ILE A 85 0.99 11.39 0.42
N ASP A 86 0.91 11.71 -0.86
CA ASP A 86 1.49 10.97 -2.00
C ASP A 86 3.01 10.77 -1.88
N ARG A 87 3.73 11.62 -1.13
CA ARG A 87 5.16 11.45 -0.82
C ARG A 87 5.48 10.09 -0.18
N ALA A 88 4.51 9.49 0.51
CA ALA A 88 4.70 8.16 1.10
C ALA A 88 4.83 7.05 0.04
N LEU A 89 4.31 7.25 -1.19
CA LEU A 89 4.44 6.31 -2.31
C LEU A 89 5.89 6.14 -2.78
N THR A 90 6.75 7.14 -2.55
CA THR A 90 8.17 7.13 -2.94
C THR A 90 9.13 7.00 -1.76
N ALA A 91 8.61 6.88 -0.53
CA ALA A 91 9.41 6.80 0.70
C ALA A 91 10.44 5.66 0.69
N ASP A 92 11.64 5.87 1.22
CA ASP A 92 12.68 4.84 1.22
C ASP A 92 12.37 3.61 2.06
N SER A 93 11.68 3.81 3.18
CA SER A 93 11.26 2.71 4.05
C SER A 93 10.22 1.83 3.34
N ASP A 94 10.52 0.54 3.18
CA ASP A 94 9.57 -0.43 2.62
C ASP A 94 8.27 -0.47 3.43
N ARG A 95 8.31 -0.24 4.75
CA ARG A 95 7.12 -0.22 5.62
C ARG A 95 6.21 0.98 5.34
N ILE A 96 6.80 2.17 5.23
CA ILE A 96 6.06 3.41 4.92
C ILE A 96 5.51 3.32 3.50
N LYS A 97 6.36 2.95 2.55
CA LYS A 97 5.97 2.75 1.15
C LYS A 97 4.84 1.73 1.04
N TRP A 98 4.95 0.58 1.69
CA TRP A 98 3.88 -0.42 1.72
C TRP A 98 2.57 0.14 2.27
N SER A 99 2.61 0.87 3.39
CA SER A 99 1.40 1.43 4.00
C SER A 99 0.67 2.39 3.06
N ALA A 100 1.42 3.19 2.29
CA ALA A 100 0.83 4.08 1.28
C ALA A 100 0.27 3.31 0.09
N TRP A 101 1.05 2.38 -0.48
CA TRP A 101 0.61 1.62 -1.64
C TRP A 101 -0.58 0.71 -1.34
N SER A 102 -0.71 0.17 -0.12
CA SER A 102 -1.86 -0.64 0.25
C SER A 102 -3.17 0.15 0.34
N HIS A 103 -3.11 1.48 0.38
CA HIS A 103 -4.29 2.36 0.37
C HIS A 103 -4.37 3.21 -0.92
N VAL A 104 -3.52 2.94 -1.92
CA VAL A 104 -3.41 3.83 -3.10
C VAL A 104 -4.71 3.91 -3.90
N LEU A 105 -5.45 2.80 -4.01
CA LEU A 105 -6.71 2.75 -4.73
C LEU A 105 -7.79 3.54 -4.00
N GLU A 106 -7.82 3.46 -2.67
CA GLU A 106 -8.69 4.28 -1.83
C GLU A 106 -8.34 5.77 -1.95
N MET A 107 -7.05 6.12 -1.89
CA MET A 107 -6.59 7.50 -2.08
C MET A 107 -7.04 8.08 -3.43
N ILE A 108 -7.03 7.27 -4.50
CA ILE A 108 -7.55 7.66 -5.81
C ILE A 108 -9.07 7.83 -5.74
N GLN A 109 -9.78 6.84 -5.19
CA GLN A 109 -11.24 6.82 -5.11
C GLN A 109 -11.82 8.05 -4.39
N ILE A 110 -11.20 8.47 -3.28
CA ILE A 110 -11.64 9.64 -2.50
C ILE A 110 -10.99 10.95 -2.97
N GLY A 111 -10.17 10.90 -4.03
CA GLY A 111 -9.52 12.06 -4.64
C GLY A 111 -8.49 12.76 -3.75
N ILE A 112 -7.76 12.02 -2.92
CA ILE A 112 -6.54 12.53 -2.25
C ILE A 112 -5.38 12.61 -3.24
N VAL A 113 -5.32 11.68 -4.19
CA VAL A 113 -4.30 11.66 -5.25
C VAL A 113 -4.95 11.35 -6.59
N GLU A 114 -4.45 11.99 -7.64
CA GLU A 114 -4.86 11.68 -9.01
C GLU A 114 -4.21 10.39 -9.50
N LYS A 115 -4.94 9.63 -10.31
CA LYS A 115 -4.45 8.35 -10.86
C LYS A 115 -3.19 8.54 -11.69
N GLU A 116 -3.14 9.61 -12.47
CA GLU A 116 -2.02 10.01 -13.32
C GLU A 116 -0.76 10.23 -12.47
N LYS A 117 -0.91 10.87 -11.31
CA LYS A 117 0.20 11.08 -10.37
C LYS A 117 0.75 9.78 -9.82
N VAL A 118 -0.13 8.83 -9.48
CA VAL A 118 0.26 7.49 -9.03
C VAL A 118 1.01 6.74 -10.14
N ILE A 119 0.54 6.86 -11.39
CA ILE A 119 1.20 6.28 -12.55
C ILE A 119 2.61 6.86 -12.70
N GLU A 120 2.83 8.17 -12.58
CA GLU A 120 4.17 8.78 -12.67
C GLU A 120 5.15 8.17 -11.66
N VAL A 121 4.70 7.92 -10.43
CA VAL A 121 5.57 7.44 -9.35
C VAL A 121 5.63 5.91 -9.22
N ARG A 122 4.87 5.16 -10.04
CA ARG A 122 4.76 3.68 -9.96
C ARG A 122 6.09 2.94 -10.00
N TYR A 123 7.14 3.56 -10.54
CA TYR A 123 8.47 2.97 -10.55
C TYR A 123 9.06 2.72 -9.15
N SER A 124 8.61 3.44 -8.12
CA SER A 124 9.01 3.22 -6.73
C SER A 124 8.48 1.88 -6.19
N TYR A 125 7.33 1.41 -6.70
CA TYR A 125 6.65 0.20 -6.26
C TYR A 125 7.43 -1.07 -6.54
N TRP A 126 8.18 -1.11 -7.66
CA TRP A 126 9.04 -2.26 -8.00
C TRP A 126 10.01 -2.65 -6.89
N ARG A 127 10.36 -1.72 -6.00
CA ARG A 127 11.17 -2.02 -4.81
C ARG A 127 10.43 -2.89 -3.79
N LEU A 128 9.11 -2.76 -3.65
CA LEU A 128 8.30 -3.59 -2.75
C LEU A 128 8.26 -5.05 -3.20
N LEU A 129 8.22 -5.31 -4.51
CA LEU A 129 8.26 -6.67 -5.08
C LEU A 129 9.56 -7.43 -4.76
N LYS A 130 10.61 -6.69 -4.40
CA LYS A 130 11.91 -7.22 -3.92
C LYS A 130 12.20 -6.87 -2.45
N SER A 131 11.18 -6.50 -1.67
CA SER A 131 11.36 -6.11 -0.27
C SER A 131 12.09 -7.17 0.53
N ARG A 132 12.93 -6.75 1.48
CA ARG A 132 13.59 -7.68 2.42
C ARG A 132 12.59 -8.37 3.35
N TRP A 133 11.47 -7.71 3.65
CA TRP A 133 10.40 -8.25 4.49
C TRP A 133 9.53 -9.21 3.68
N ALA A 134 9.54 -10.50 4.04
CA ALA A 134 8.80 -11.52 3.29
C ALA A 134 7.29 -11.27 3.24
N THR A 135 6.73 -10.72 4.32
CA THR A 135 5.30 -10.36 4.42
C THR A 135 4.93 -9.22 3.48
N ILE A 136 5.69 -8.12 3.48
CA ILE A 136 5.49 -7.00 2.53
C ILE A 136 5.66 -7.49 1.10
N ARG A 137 6.72 -8.27 0.83
CA ARG A 137 6.98 -8.79 -0.52
C ARG A 137 5.80 -9.61 -1.03
N LYS A 138 5.27 -10.53 -0.22
CA LYS A 138 4.09 -11.34 -0.59
C LYS A 138 2.90 -10.43 -0.91
N LYS A 139 2.51 -9.55 0.04
CA LYS A 139 1.35 -8.68 -0.14
C LYS A 139 1.51 -7.72 -1.33
N ALA A 140 2.73 -7.28 -1.64
CA ALA A 140 3.01 -6.45 -2.80
C ALA A 140 2.85 -7.20 -4.12
N TRP A 141 3.14 -8.50 -4.17
CA TRP A 141 2.84 -9.29 -5.37
C TRP A 141 1.34 -9.47 -5.58
N ASP A 142 0.58 -9.66 -4.51
CA ASP A 142 -0.88 -9.75 -4.59
C ASP A 142 -1.49 -8.42 -5.08
N LEU A 143 -1.10 -7.30 -4.46
CA LEU A 143 -1.54 -5.96 -4.85
C LEU A 143 -1.07 -5.57 -6.26
N PHE A 144 0.08 -6.05 -6.74
CA PHE A 144 0.56 -5.76 -8.10
C PHE A 144 -0.45 -6.17 -9.17
N VAL A 145 -1.11 -7.32 -8.99
CA VAL A 145 -2.14 -7.78 -9.93
C VAL A 145 -3.33 -6.82 -9.95
N GLU A 146 -3.77 -6.34 -8.79
CA GLU A 146 -4.83 -5.34 -8.69
C GLU A 146 -4.40 -4.02 -9.36
N LEU A 147 -3.17 -3.55 -9.14
CA LEU A 147 -2.66 -2.34 -9.77
C LEU A 147 -2.54 -2.46 -11.30
N VAL A 148 -2.28 -3.65 -11.83
CA VAL A 148 -2.35 -3.93 -13.28
C VAL A 148 -3.79 -3.88 -13.77
N LYS A 149 -4.72 -4.52 -13.06
CA LYS A 149 -6.16 -4.49 -13.37
C LYS A 149 -6.71 -3.07 -13.41
N GLU A 150 -6.28 -2.24 -12.46
CA GLU A 150 -6.64 -0.82 -12.39
C GLU A 150 -5.88 0.07 -13.39
N GLY A 151 -5.00 -0.49 -14.22
CA GLY A 151 -4.27 0.25 -15.26
C GLY A 151 -3.20 1.20 -14.74
N ILE A 152 -2.78 1.05 -13.47
CA ILE A 152 -1.63 1.75 -12.90
C ILE A 152 -0.35 1.23 -13.57
N PHE A 153 -0.23 -0.08 -13.69
CA PHE A 153 0.79 -0.73 -14.53
C PHE A 153 0.18 -1.11 -15.87
N ARG A 154 0.92 -0.86 -16.95
CA ARG A 154 0.44 -1.05 -18.33
C ARG A 154 1.41 -1.96 -19.10
N PRO A 155 1.03 -2.53 -20.26
CA PRO A 155 1.91 -3.40 -21.04
C PRO A 155 3.29 -2.81 -21.36
N LYS A 156 3.43 -1.49 -21.43
CA LYS A 156 4.75 -0.81 -21.58
C LYS A 156 5.73 -1.07 -20.42
N ASP A 157 5.23 -1.51 -19.27
CA ASP A 157 6.01 -1.80 -18.07
C ASP A 157 6.46 -3.29 -18.00
N LYS A 158 6.05 -4.11 -18.97
CA LYS A 158 6.23 -5.57 -18.95
C LYS A 158 7.68 -6.03 -18.88
N GLU A 159 8.61 -5.33 -19.53
CA GLU A 159 10.04 -5.72 -19.53
C GLU A 159 10.60 -5.80 -18.11
N ARG A 160 10.23 -4.83 -17.26
CA ARG A 160 10.64 -4.82 -15.87
C ARG A 160 10.01 -5.96 -15.07
N TYR A 161 8.82 -6.40 -15.44
CA TYR A 161 8.20 -7.60 -14.89
C TYR A 161 8.93 -8.89 -15.34
N LEU A 162 9.31 -9.00 -16.62
CA LEU A 162 10.06 -10.15 -17.15
C LEU A 162 11.41 -10.32 -16.42
N ASP A 163 12.05 -9.23 -16.01
CA ASP A 163 13.24 -9.30 -15.15
C ASP A 163 12.99 -10.00 -13.80
N PHE A 164 11.78 -9.91 -13.26
CA PHE A 164 11.43 -10.65 -12.04
C PHE A 164 11.31 -12.16 -12.29
N LEU A 165 10.83 -12.59 -13.47
CA LEU A 165 10.80 -14.01 -13.87
C LEU A 165 12.20 -14.62 -13.95
N ARG A 166 13.21 -13.80 -14.24
CA ARG A 166 14.63 -14.18 -14.37
C ARG A 166 15.44 -13.92 -13.09
N HIS A 167 14.85 -13.27 -12.10
CA HIS A 167 15.57 -12.71 -10.96
C HIS A 167 16.42 -13.75 -10.22
N LYS A 168 17.69 -13.41 -9.89
CA LYS A 168 18.67 -14.33 -9.28
C LYS A 168 18.22 -15.01 -7.97
N LYS A 169 17.37 -14.33 -7.19
CA LYS A 169 16.82 -14.87 -5.94
C LYS A 169 15.53 -15.64 -6.21
N ALA A 170 15.56 -16.95 -5.97
CA ALA A 170 14.42 -17.86 -6.09
C ALA A 170 13.16 -17.36 -5.33
N SER A 171 13.35 -16.78 -4.14
CA SER A 171 12.25 -16.27 -3.29
C SER A 171 11.58 -14.99 -3.81
N ILE A 172 12.16 -14.31 -4.80
CA ILE A 172 11.54 -13.22 -5.55
C ILE A 172 10.94 -13.78 -6.84
N ARG A 173 11.73 -14.57 -7.55
CA ARG A 173 11.36 -15.18 -8.83
C ARG A 173 10.04 -15.95 -8.74
N ILE A 174 9.86 -16.75 -7.69
CA ILE A 174 8.67 -17.59 -7.53
C ILE A 174 7.37 -16.80 -7.45
N TYR A 175 7.38 -15.62 -6.82
CA TYR A 175 6.16 -14.81 -6.72
C TYR A 175 5.77 -14.22 -8.07
N ALA A 176 6.75 -13.81 -8.88
CA ALA A 176 6.49 -13.33 -10.23
C ALA A 176 5.78 -14.40 -11.07
N TRP A 177 6.28 -15.64 -11.01
CA TRP A 177 5.68 -16.80 -11.70
C TRP A 177 4.27 -17.15 -11.22
N GLU A 178 3.99 -17.02 -9.92
CA GLU A 178 2.66 -17.34 -9.39
C GLU A 178 1.57 -16.37 -9.84
N VAL A 179 1.91 -15.09 -10.04
CA VAL A 179 0.96 -14.09 -10.54
C VAL A 179 0.89 -14.07 -12.06
N SER A 180 1.85 -14.67 -12.79
CA SER A 180 1.90 -14.64 -14.25
C SER A 180 0.59 -15.05 -14.94
N PRO A 181 -0.10 -16.14 -14.55
CA PRO A 181 -1.34 -16.52 -15.22
C PRO A 181 -2.42 -15.44 -15.13
N GLN A 182 -2.49 -14.73 -13.99
CA GLN A 182 -3.43 -13.63 -13.82
C GLN A 182 -3.04 -12.43 -14.71
N LEU A 183 -1.75 -12.16 -14.85
CA LEU A 183 -1.24 -11.07 -15.69
C LEU A 183 -1.42 -11.34 -17.19
N VAL A 184 -1.38 -12.62 -17.62
CA VAL A 184 -1.78 -13.03 -18.97
C VAL A 184 -3.26 -12.75 -19.20
N ASN A 185 -4.13 -13.14 -18.27
CA ASN A 185 -5.57 -12.86 -18.36
C ASN A 185 -5.90 -11.36 -18.40
N LEU A 186 -5.03 -10.52 -17.82
CA LEU A 186 -5.14 -9.06 -17.85
C LEU A 186 -4.46 -8.42 -19.07
N ASN A 187 -3.95 -9.21 -20.02
CA ASN A 187 -3.19 -8.75 -21.20
C ASN A 187 -1.97 -7.85 -20.85
N PHE A 188 -1.41 -7.99 -19.65
CA PHE A 188 -0.20 -7.27 -19.24
C PHE A 188 1.06 -7.88 -19.84
N ILE A 189 1.06 -9.21 -19.99
CA ILE A 189 2.07 -10.04 -20.66
C ILE A 189 1.35 -11.11 -21.49
N THR A 190 2.06 -11.71 -22.43
CA THR A 190 1.56 -12.80 -23.29
C THR A 190 2.02 -14.16 -22.77
N LYS A 191 1.35 -15.23 -23.24
CA LYS A 191 1.76 -16.61 -22.92
C LYS A 191 3.11 -16.94 -23.55
N GLU A 192 3.36 -16.43 -24.75
CA GLU A 192 4.59 -16.61 -25.52
C GLU A 192 5.79 -16.04 -24.76
N GLU A 193 5.66 -14.83 -24.20
CA GLU A 193 6.71 -14.20 -23.38
C GLU A 193 7.02 -15.01 -22.11
N LEU A 194 6.00 -15.64 -21.49
CA LEU A 194 6.24 -16.55 -20.37
C LEU A 194 7.00 -17.80 -20.80
N LEU A 195 6.61 -18.41 -21.92
CA LEU A 195 7.25 -19.62 -22.43
C LEU A 195 8.70 -19.37 -22.83
N GLN A 196 9.02 -18.19 -23.38
CA GLN A 196 10.41 -17.79 -23.67
C GLN A 196 11.29 -17.74 -22.40
N ASN A 197 10.70 -17.57 -21.21
CA ASN A 197 11.41 -17.52 -19.94
C ASN A 197 11.24 -18.79 -19.10
N ILE A 198 10.61 -19.86 -19.62
CA ILE A 198 10.20 -21.03 -18.84
C ILE A 198 11.36 -21.75 -18.15
N GLN A 199 12.56 -21.72 -18.74
CA GLN A 199 13.77 -22.31 -18.17
C GLN A 199 14.04 -21.80 -16.74
N PHE A 200 13.75 -20.52 -16.46
CA PHE A 200 13.98 -19.93 -15.15
C PHE A 200 12.99 -20.42 -14.08
N LEU A 201 11.82 -20.90 -14.48
CA LEU A 201 10.87 -21.61 -13.61
C LEU A 201 11.32 -23.05 -13.38
N GLN A 202 11.77 -23.74 -14.44
CA GLN A 202 12.26 -25.12 -14.35
C GLN A 202 13.47 -25.23 -13.40
N GLU A 203 14.40 -24.26 -13.44
CA GLU A 203 15.52 -24.14 -12.49
C GLU A 203 15.07 -24.16 -11.01
N LEU A 204 13.90 -23.58 -10.70
CA LEU A 204 13.36 -23.57 -9.33
C LEU A 204 12.93 -24.95 -8.82
N THR A 205 12.83 -25.94 -9.72
CA THR A 205 12.43 -27.31 -9.36
C THR A 205 13.60 -28.25 -9.09
N GLN A 206 14.83 -27.84 -9.42
CA GLN A 206 16.04 -28.68 -9.34
C GLN A 206 16.48 -28.98 -7.90
N LYS A 207 16.21 -28.09 -6.94
CA LYS A 207 16.61 -28.23 -5.54
C LYS A 207 15.40 -28.37 -4.62
N GLU A 208 15.47 -29.34 -3.70
CA GLU A 208 14.38 -29.57 -2.74
C GLU A 208 14.19 -28.35 -1.83
N SER A 209 13.00 -27.76 -1.89
CA SER A 209 12.68 -26.53 -1.17
C SER A 209 11.18 -26.23 -1.16
N LYS A 210 10.74 -25.33 -0.27
CA LYS A 210 9.37 -24.78 -0.33
C LYS A 210 9.08 -24.07 -1.67
N VAL A 211 10.11 -23.56 -2.34
CA VAL A 211 9.99 -22.90 -3.65
C VAL A 211 9.73 -23.93 -4.74
N LYS A 212 10.38 -25.10 -4.72
CA LYS A 212 10.15 -26.19 -5.67
C LYS A 212 8.69 -26.60 -5.72
N LYS A 213 8.06 -26.84 -4.56
CA LYS A 213 6.63 -27.22 -4.49
C LYS A 213 5.72 -26.17 -5.15
N ARG A 214 6.03 -24.89 -4.98
CA ARG A 214 5.31 -23.78 -5.61
C ARG A 214 5.56 -23.73 -7.11
N ALA A 215 6.82 -23.89 -7.54
CA ALA A 215 7.20 -23.89 -8.95
C ALA A 215 6.52 -25.01 -9.73
N LEU A 216 6.48 -26.23 -9.19
CA LEU A 216 5.75 -27.36 -9.78
C LEU A 216 4.26 -27.08 -9.92
N LYS A 217 3.65 -26.42 -8.92
CA LYS A 217 2.24 -26.00 -9.00
C LYS A 217 2.01 -24.97 -10.11
N VAL A 218 2.96 -24.05 -10.35
CA VAL A 218 2.87 -23.09 -11.45
C VAL A 218 3.03 -23.78 -12.80
N LEU A 219 4.04 -24.65 -12.96
CA LEU A 219 4.26 -25.41 -14.20
C LEU A 219 3.01 -26.20 -14.61
N LYS A 220 2.43 -26.95 -13.68
CA LYS A 220 1.20 -27.73 -13.93
C LYS A 220 0.03 -26.86 -14.44
N ARG A 221 -0.05 -25.59 -14.00
CA ARG A 221 -1.09 -24.65 -14.43
C ARG A 221 -0.81 -24.03 -15.80
N LEU A 222 0.44 -24.00 -16.24
CA LEU A 222 0.82 -23.48 -17.56
C LEU A 222 0.66 -24.54 -18.66
N GLU A 223 0.77 -25.82 -18.28
CA GLU A 223 0.60 -27.00 -19.15
C GLU A 223 -0.88 -27.37 -19.36
N SER A 224 -1.76 -27.05 -18.40
CA SER A 224 -3.22 -27.20 -18.51
C SER A 224 -3.87 -26.08 -19.30
#